data_AF-A0AAJ7Q7F9-F1
#
_entry.id   AF-A0AAJ7Q7F9-F1
#
_cell.length_a   1.000
_cell.length_b   1.000
_cell.length_c   1.000
_cell.angle_alpha   90.00
_cell.angle_beta   90.00
_cell.angle_gamma   90.00
#
_symmetry.space_group_name_H-M   'P 1'
#
loop_
_entity.id
_entity.type
_entity.pdbx_description
1 polymer ?
#
loop_
_entity_poly.entity_id
_entity_poly.type
_entity_poly.pdbx_seq_one_letter_code
_entity_poly.pdbx_strand_id
1 'polypeptide(L)'
;MDTEEGVEVVWNEVLFSDKKVFKAQEEKIKEMFENLMQVEHPNIVKFHKYWLDMKESQARVIFITEYMSSGSLKQFLKKTKKNHRL
;
A
#
# COMPACT_ATOMS: atom_id res chain seq x y z
N MET A 1 12.60 -6.12 0.84
CA MET A 1 13.51 -5.77 1.93
C MET A 1 14.05 -4.39 1.63
N ASP A 2 13.95 -3.48 2.58
CA ASP A 2 14.63 -2.19 2.53
C ASP A 2 16.14 -2.43 2.52
N THR A 3 16.85 -1.71 1.66
CA THR A 3 18.31 -1.83 1.51
C THR A 3 19.09 -0.99 2.51
N GLU A 4 18.44 -0.04 3.19
CA GLU A 4 19.09 0.84 4.18
C GLU A 4 19.09 0.17 5.57
N GLU A 5 17.91 -0.15 6.09
CA GLU A 5 17.74 -0.73 7.44
C GLU A 5 17.66 -2.26 7.45
N GLY A 6 17.58 -2.90 6.28
CA GLY A 6 17.45 -4.36 6.17
C GLY A 6 16.10 -4.92 6.65
N VAL A 7 15.06 -4.09 6.73
CA VAL A 7 13.73 -4.49 7.23
C VAL A 7 12.84 -4.97 6.07
N GLU A 8 11.97 -5.94 6.33
CA GLU A 8 10.96 -6.35 5.35
C GLU A 8 9.89 -5.26 5.18
N VAL A 9 9.52 -4.99 3.92
CA VAL A 9 8.54 -3.96 3.55
C VAL A 9 7.61 -4.52 2.49
N VAL A 10 6.42 -3.93 2.36
CA VAL A 10 5.45 -4.29 1.34
C VAL A 10 5.51 -3.28 0.21
N TRP A 11 5.67 -3.78 -1.01
CA TRP A 11 5.53 -3.00 -2.25
C TRP A 11 4.09 -3.11 -2.75
N ASN A 12 3.34 -2.02 -2.67
CA ASN A 12 1.97 -1.95 -3.15
C ASN A 12 1.92 -1.20 -4.48
N GLU A 13 1.07 -1.67 -5.40
CA GLU A 13 0.89 -1.07 -6.72
C GLU A 13 -0.59 -0.92 -7.03
N VAL A 14 -0.98 0.29 -7.43
CA VAL A 14 -2.32 0.59 -7.92
C VAL A 14 -2.22 1.05 -9.37
N LEU A 15 -2.76 0.23 -10.26
CA LEU A 15 -2.78 0.47 -11.70
C LEU A 15 -4.03 1.26 -12.11
N PHE A 16 -3.84 2.26 -12.96
CA PHE A 16 -4.91 3.05 -13.55
C PHE A 16 -5.04 2.67 -15.02
N SER A 17 -6.24 2.23 -15.41
CA SER A 17 -6.58 1.88 -16.78
C SER A 17 -6.71 3.11 -17.70
N ASP A 18 -7.16 4.24 -17.16
CA ASP A 18 -7.29 5.50 -17.90
C ASP A 18 -6.34 6.58 -17.36
N LYS A 19 -5.42 7.03 -18.22
CA LYS A 19 -4.45 8.07 -17.90
C LYS A 19 -5.06 9.46 -17.72
N LYS A 20 -6.16 9.77 -18.41
CA LYS A 20 -6.83 11.06 -18.26
C LYS A 20 -7.42 11.18 -16.86
N VAL A 21 -8.03 10.09 -16.38
CA VAL A 21 -8.53 10.00 -15.00
C VAL A 21 -7.39 10.13 -14.00
N PHE A 22 -6.28 9.44 -14.22
CA PHE A 22 -5.09 9.56 -13.36
C PHE A 22 -4.60 11.01 -13.28
N LYS A 23 -4.36 11.66 -14.44
CA LYS A 23 -3.91 13.07 -14.48
C LYS A 23 -4.89 14.02 -13.78
N ALA A 24 -6.19 13.81 -13.93
CA ALA A 24 -7.20 14.63 -13.27
C ALA A 24 -7.21 14.47 -11.74
N GLN A 25 -6.73 13.33 -11.22
CA GLN A 25 -6.67 13.04 -9.78
C GLN A 25 -5.25 13.18 -9.20
N GLU A 26 -4.24 13.47 -10.02
CA GLU A 26 -2.82 13.36 -9.66
C GLU A 26 -2.47 14.15 -8.40
N GLU A 27 -2.85 15.44 -8.35
CA GLU A 27 -2.55 16.31 -7.21
C GLU A 27 -3.28 15.87 -5.94
N LYS A 28 -4.52 15.40 -6.06
CA LYS A 28 -5.28 14.86 -4.93
C LYS A 28 -4.65 13.56 -4.40
N ILE A 29 -4.13 12.73 -5.29
CA ILE A 29 -3.40 11.51 -4.91
C ILE A 29 -2.13 11.90 -4.18
N LYS A 30 -1.34 12.86 -4.68
CA LYS A 30 -0.13 13.35 -4.00
C LYS A 30 -0.46 13.86 -2.60
N GLU A 31 -1.41 14.78 -2.48
CA GLU A 31 -1.81 15.35 -1.20
C GLU A 31 -2.26 14.27 -0.19
N MET A 32 -3.03 13.28 -0.65
CA MET A 32 -3.43 12.15 0.19
C MET A 32 -2.22 11.37 0.72
N PHE A 33 -1.27 11.03 -0.14
CA PHE A 33 -0.08 10.27 0.27
C PHE A 33 0.86 11.11 1.15
N GLU A 34 1.05 12.40 0.86
CA GLU A 34 1.82 13.30 1.73
C GLU A 34 1.22 13.34 3.15
N ASN A 35 -0.11 13.41 3.28
CA ASN A 35 -0.77 13.34 4.58
C ASN A 35 -0.59 11.98 5.26
N LEU A 36 -0.72 10.87 4.52
CA LEU A 36 -0.52 9.52 5.07
C LEU A 36 0.92 9.28 5.52
N MET A 37 1.90 9.86 4.83
CA MET A 37 3.32 9.80 5.18
C MET A 37 3.63 10.46 6.54
N GLN A 38 2.80 11.39 7.00
CA GLN A 38 2.96 12.04 8.31
C GLN A 38 2.32 11.26 9.47
N VAL A 39 1.54 10.22 9.18
CA VAL A 39 0.82 9.47 10.22
C VAL A 39 1.76 8.50 10.91
N GLU A 40 1.99 8.72 12.21
CA GLU A 40 2.75 7.83 13.08
C GLU A 40 1.91 7.43 14.29
N HIS A 41 1.49 6.16 14.33
CA HIS A 41 0.67 5.63 15.42
C HIS A 41 0.86 4.10 15.53
N PRO A 42 0.95 3.51 16.74
CA PRO A 42 1.22 2.08 16.94
C PRO A 42 0.13 1.12 16.39
N ASN A 43 -1.01 1.66 15.97
CA ASN A 43 -2.13 0.87 15.43
C ASN A 43 -2.54 1.26 14.00
N ILE A 44 -1.74 2.09 13.33
CA ILE A 44 -1.94 2.45 11.93
C ILE A 44 -0.72 1.96 11.16
N VAL A 45 -0.96 1.31 10.03
CA VAL A 45 0.12 0.80 9.17
C VAL A 45 0.97 1.97 8.68
N LYS A 46 2.28 1.94 8.96
CA LYS A 46 3.20 3.01 8.57
C LYS A 46 3.43 3.02 7.05
N PHE A 47 3.33 4.20 6.45
CA PHE A 47 3.75 4.47 5.08
C PHE A 47 5.21 4.97 5.10
N HIS A 48 6.06 4.36 4.27
CA HIS A 48 7.49 4.67 4.21
C HIS A 48 7.85 5.55 3.01
N LYS A 49 7.20 5.32 1.86
CA LYS A 49 7.47 6.07 0.64
C LYS A 49 6.34 5.88 -0.34
N TYR A 50 6.18 6.82 -1.26
CA TYR A 50 5.36 6.63 -2.44
C TYR A 50 5.98 7.35 -3.64
N TRP A 51 5.57 6.97 -4.84
CA TRP A 51 5.82 7.73 -6.05
C TRP A 51 4.80 7.37 -7.12
N LEU A 52 4.70 8.26 -8.10
CA LEU A 52 3.86 8.10 -9.27
C LEU A 52 4.72 7.63 -10.44
N ASP A 53 4.22 6.68 -11.22
CA ASP A 53 4.89 6.18 -12.42
C ASP A 53 3.92 6.23 -13.59
N MET A 54 4.21 7.11 -14.54
CA MET A 54 3.45 7.29 -15.77
C MET A 54 4.24 6.72 -16.96
N LYS A 55 4.03 5.43 -17.25
CA LYS A 55 4.59 4.79 -18.46
C LYS A 55 3.74 5.06 -19.68
N GLU A 56 4.26 4.78 -20.87
CA GLU A 56 3.57 4.99 -22.16
C GLU A 56 2.23 4.25 -22.31
N SER A 57 2.02 3.14 -21.60
CA SER A 57 0.77 2.37 -21.67
C SER A 57 -0.12 2.52 -20.42
N GLN A 58 0.45 2.76 -19.24
CA GLN A 58 -0.30 2.75 -17.97
C GLN A 58 0.25 3.78 -16.99
N ALA A 59 -0.64 4.31 -16.15
CA ALA A 59 -0.25 5.10 -14.98
C ALA A 59 -0.43 4.25 -13.72
N ARG A 60 0.46 4.41 -12.76
CA ARG A 60 0.38 3.68 -11.49
C ARG A 60 0.89 4.50 -10.33
N VAL A 61 0.34 4.20 -9.16
CA VAL A 61 0.86 4.66 -7.88
C VAL A 61 1.57 3.48 -7.22
N ILE A 62 2.80 3.69 -6.80
CA ILE A 62 3.54 2.73 -6.00
C ILE A 62 3.74 3.33 -4.61
N PHE A 63 3.53 2.53 -3.58
CA PHE A 63 3.77 2.93 -2.22
C PHE A 63 4.28 1.78 -1.37
N ILE A 64 5.12 2.13 -0.41
CA ILE A 64 5.81 1.22 0.49
C ILE A 64 5.19 1.36 1.87
N THR A 65 4.79 0.24 2.45
CA THR A 65 4.30 0.16 3.83
C THR A 65 5.13 -0.82 4.64
N GLU A 66 5.03 -0.73 5.95
CA GLU A 66 5.59 -1.76 6.82
C GLU A 66 4.99 -3.15 6.52
N TYR A 67 5.75 -4.19 6.86
CA TYR A 67 5.33 -5.56 6.66
C TYR A 67 4.55 -6.12 7.86
N MET A 68 3.36 -6.66 7.59
CA MET A 68 2.50 -7.30 8.60
C MET A 68 2.57 -8.83 8.46
N SER A 69 3.47 -9.46 9.19
CA SER A 69 3.78 -10.90 9.08
C SER A 69 2.59 -11.83 9.33
N SER A 70 1.65 -11.43 10.19
CA SER A 70 0.47 -12.24 10.55
C SER A 70 -0.70 -12.11 9.56
N GLY A 71 -0.59 -11.21 8.58
CA GLY A 71 -1.66 -10.94 7.62
C GLY A 71 -2.87 -10.25 8.23
N SER A 72 -3.99 -10.28 7.51
CA SER A 72 -5.21 -9.56 7.89
C SER A 72 -6.10 -10.35 8.87
N LEU A 73 -6.85 -9.63 9.71
CA LEU A 73 -7.88 -10.21 10.58
C LEU A 73 -8.91 -11.04 9.77
N LYS A 74 -9.23 -10.63 8.53
CA LYS A 74 -10.10 -11.38 7.62
C LYS A 74 -9.52 -12.76 7.28
N GLN A 75 -8.22 -12.86 7.02
CA GLN A 75 -7.55 -14.14 6.77
C GLN A 75 -7.52 -15.00 8.03
N PHE A 76 -7.25 -14.40 9.19
CA PHE A 76 -7.32 -15.08 10.49
C PHE A 76 -8.69 -15.72 10.72
N LEU A 77 -9.78 -14.94 10.62
CA LEU A 77 -11.14 -15.42 10.80
C LEU A 77 -11.52 -16.54 9.83
N LYS A 78 -11.05 -16.48 8.57
CA LYS A 78 -11.27 -17.56 7.59
C LYS A 78 -10.57 -18.86 7.98
N LYS A 79 -9.35 -18.80 8.52
CA LYS A 79 -8.60 -19.99 8.98
C LYS A 79 -9.27 -20.60 10.21
N THR A 80 -9.64 -19.80 11.21
CA THR A 80 -10.28 -20.28 12.44
C THR A 80 -11.63 -20.94 12.17
N LYS A 81 -12.45 -20.38 11.27
CA LYS A 81 -13.72 -21.00 10.85
C LYS A 81 -13.53 -22.33 10.11
N LYS A 82 -12.44 -22.52 9.37
CA LYS A 82 -12.11 -23.82 8.77
C LYS A 82 -11.72 -24.84 9.83
N ASN A 83 -10.94 -24.42 10.84
CA ASN A 83 -10.46 -25.31 11.89
C ASN A 83 -11.57 -25.77 12.85
N HIS A 84 -12.61 -24.96 13.09
CA HIS A 84 -13.77 -25.34 13.90
C HIS A 84 -14.87 -26.13 13.15
N ARG A 85 -14.64 -26.46 11.87
CA ARG A 85 -15.52 -27.37 11.09
C ARG A 85 -14.98 -28.79 11.02
N LEU A 86 -13.93 -29.09 11.80
CA LEU A 86 -13.46 -30.43 12.14
C LEU A 86 -14.01 -30.78 13.52
#